data_AF-A0A8T1X584-F1
#
_entry.id   AF-A0A8T1X584-F1
#
_cell.length_a   1.000
_cell.length_b   1.000
_cell.length_c   1.000
_cell.angle_alpha   90.00
_cell.angle_beta   90.00
_cell.angle_gamma   90.00
#
_symmetry.space_group_name_H-M   'P 1'
#
loop_
_entity.id
_entity.type
_entity.pdbx_description
1 polymer ?
#
loop_
_entity_poly.entity_id
_entity_poly.type
_entity_poly.pdbx_seq_one_letter_code
_entity_poly.pdbx_strand_id
1 'polypeptide(L)'
;MSTEQDQEEAPEIVSEFPAPPKFFTLYADGVECGPAPPEPMAPTYHMFGSPYSTQDVVPDLLPQPDKKLYAPAENAEGGDAPSVVVDYKAQMKKINRSLLANFVELVDVLIKKPAMFNEKLDDVELLFLNMHNLINAFRPHQARETVIQMLKTQVQERRDAARDIRCSIDGSRRAVERVHGELHESTDDTTPADSASPAGAEEDVKMENTDETGAAGTGDQASAAPNNTATHTPAQHEQAEKAYQARQMQEKFFSALEAAMN
;
A
#
# COMPACT_ATOMS: atom_id res chain seq x y z
N MET A 1 -35.12 -16.68 60.19
CA MET A 1 -35.81 -15.98 59.10
C MET A 1 -34.82 -15.87 57.97
N SER A 2 -34.87 -16.86 57.08
CA SER A 2 -34.07 -16.96 55.87
C SER A 2 -34.67 -16.01 54.84
N THR A 3 -33.85 -15.14 54.25
CA THR A 3 -34.18 -14.44 53.02
C THR A 3 -33.22 -14.96 51.97
N GLU A 4 -33.56 -16.10 51.40
CA GLU A 4 -33.10 -16.51 50.07
C GLU A 4 -33.65 -15.47 49.10
N GLN A 5 -32.77 -14.63 48.55
CA GLN A 5 -33.11 -13.82 47.40
C GLN A 5 -32.90 -14.70 46.18
N ASP A 6 -34.02 -15.07 45.56
CA ASP A 6 -34.09 -15.69 44.23
C ASP A 6 -33.21 -14.91 43.25
N GLN A 7 -32.07 -15.48 42.89
CA GLN A 7 -31.36 -15.08 41.68
C GLN A 7 -32.17 -15.64 40.51
N GLU A 8 -32.94 -14.76 39.87
CA GLU A 8 -33.59 -15.01 38.58
C GLU A 8 -32.56 -15.64 37.63
N GLU A 9 -32.76 -16.93 37.36
CA GLU A 9 -31.97 -17.72 36.43
C GLU A 9 -32.30 -17.24 35.02
N ALA A 10 -31.60 -16.19 34.59
CA ALA A 10 -31.68 -15.69 33.22
C ALA A 10 -31.29 -16.82 32.25
N PRO A 11 -31.98 -16.96 31.11
CA PRO A 11 -31.76 -18.08 30.20
C PRO A 11 -30.28 -18.12 29.82
N GLU A 12 -29.66 -19.28 30.03
CA GLU A 12 -28.28 -19.57 29.68
C GLU A 12 -28.15 -19.54 28.16
N ILE A 13 -28.01 -18.34 27.61
CA ILE A 13 -27.59 -18.13 26.23
C ILE A 13 -26.14 -18.60 26.21
N VAL A 14 -25.93 -19.86 25.82
CA VAL A 14 -24.61 -20.43 25.58
C VAL A 14 -24.00 -19.69 24.41
N SER A 15 -23.40 -18.54 24.71
CA SER A 15 -22.54 -17.81 23.80
C SER A 15 -21.28 -18.64 23.59
N GLU A 16 -20.99 -18.97 22.34
CA GLU A 16 -19.75 -19.65 21.93
C GLU A 16 -18.49 -18.81 22.27
N PHE A 17 -18.69 -17.52 22.51
CA PHE A 17 -17.63 -16.57 22.90
C PHE A 17 -17.71 -16.23 24.39
N PRO A 18 -16.55 -16.09 25.07
CA PRO A 18 -16.52 -15.66 26.46
C PRO A 18 -17.14 -14.26 26.60
N ALA A 19 -17.84 -14.03 27.71
CA ALA A 19 -18.35 -12.71 28.04
C ALA A 19 -17.19 -11.68 28.06
N PRO A 20 -17.45 -10.43 27.66
CA PRO A 20 -16.42 -9.39 27.64
C PRO A 20 -15.80 -9.19 29.03
N PRO A 21 -14.51 -8.79 29.12
CA PRO A 21 -13.87 -8.50 30.40
C PRO A 21 -14.66 -7.48 31.22
N LYS A 22 -14.83 -7.74 32.52
CA LYS A 22 -15.67 -6.94 33.44
C LYS A 22 -15.30 -5.44 33.53
N PHE A 23 -14.13 -5.05 33.02
CA PHE A 23 -13.65 -3.67 32.96
C PHE A 23 -14.59 -2.71 32.21
N PHE A 24 -15.47 -3.20 31.35
CA PHE A 24 -16.45 -2.35 30.67
C PHE A 24 -17.35 -1.56 31.65
N THR A 25 -17.59 -2.10 32.84
CA THR A 25 -18.39 -1.44 33.90
C THR A 25 -17.73 -0.17 34.42
N LEU A 26 -16.40 -0.04 34.33
CA LEU A 26 -15.66 1.14 34.77
C LEU A 26 -15.88 2.35 33.86
N TYR A 27 -16.44 2.14 32.68
CA TYR A 27 -16.74 3.16 31.68
C TYR A 27 -18.23 3.53 31.63
N ALA A 28 -19.05 3.07 32.60
CA ALA A 28 -20.49 3.28 32.61
C ALA A 28 -20.88 4.77 32.67
N ASP A 29 -20.13 5.57 33.44
CA ASP A 29 -20.36 7.00 33.64
C ASP A 29 -19.58 7.90 32.65
N GLY A 30 -18.87 7.29 31.68
CA GLY A 30 -18.13 7.99 30.63
C GLY A 30 -16.69 7.51 30.43
N VAL A 31 -16.06 7.98 29.34
CA VAL A 31 -14.71 7.57 28.90
C VAL A 31 -13.63 7.91 29.95
N GLU A 32 -13.81 9.01 30.68
CA GLU A 32 -12.83 9.54 31.65
C GLU A 32 -12.86 8.81 33.01
N CYS A 33 -13.87 7.98 33.29
CA CYS A 33 -14.00 7.26 34.55
C CYS A 33 -13.18 5.96 34.60
N GLY A 34 -12.81 5.43 33.44
CA GLY A 34 -11.99 4.23 33.34
C GLY A 34 -10.49 4.54 33.52
N PRO A 35 -9.70 3.60 34.09
CA PRO A 35 -8.26 3.75 34.12
C PRO A 35 -7.70 3.78 32.68
N ALA A 36 -6.68 4.61 32.46
CA ALA A 36 -5.93 4.58 31.20
C ALA A 36 -5.39 3.16 30.94
N PRO A 37 -5.31 2.72 29.66
CA PRO A 37 -4.77 1.42 29.33
C PRO A 37 -3.36 1.29 29.93
N PRO A 38 -3.00 0.11 30.46
CA PRO A 38 -1.68 -0.13 31.02
C PRO A 38 -0.61 0.17 29.96
N GLU A 39 0.54 0.67 30.40
CA GLU A 39 1.67 0.89 29.50
C GLU A 39 2.01 -0.41 28.75
N PRO A 40 2.40 -0.33 27.46
CA PRO A 40 2.77 -1.49 26.69
C PRO A 40 3.79 -2.33 27.46
N MET A 41 3.50 -3.63 27.59
CA MET A 41 4.38 -4.55 28.31
C MET A 41 5.80 -4.48 27.71
N ALA A 42 6.81 -4.68 28.57
CA ALA A 42 8.22 -4.84 28.19
C ALA A 42 8.35 -5.82 26.99
N PRO A 43 9.45 -5.79 26.21
CA PRO A 43 9.48 -5.95 24.75
C PRO A 43 8.98 -7.29 24.17
N THR A 44 8.48 -8.22 24.98
CA THR A 44 7.92 -9.50 24.55
C THR A 44 6.66 -9.83 25.34
N TYR A 45 5.54 -10.10 24.66
CA TYR A 45 4.29 -10.58 25.24
C TYR A 45 3.95 -11.96 24.67
N HIS A 46 3.24 -12.82 25.40
CA HIS A 46 2.82 -14.12 24.88
C HIS A 46 1.38 -14.04 24.36
N MET A 47 1.17 -14.46 23.12
CA MET A 47 -0.15 -14.57 22.51
C MET A 47 -0.33 -16.00 22.02
N PHE A 48 -1.36 -16.69 22.53
CA PHE A 48 -1.65 -18.10 22.22
C PHE A 48 -0.45 -19.05 22.43
N GLY A 49 0.35 -18.80 23.48
CA GLY A 49 1.53 -19.60 23.80
C GLY A 49 2.79 -19.24 23.02
N SER A 50 2.72 -18.32 22.05
CA SER A 50 3.89 -17.86 21.29
C SER A 50 4.39 -16.52 21.83
N PRO A 51 5.69 -16.35 22.08
CA PRO A 51 6.27 -15.06 22.41
C PRO A 51 6.28 -14.15 21.17
N TYR A 52 5.69 -12.97 21.30
CA TYR A 52 5.69 -11.90 20.30
C TYR A 52 6.46 -10.71 20.83
N SER A 53 7.30 -10.11 19.98
CA SER A 53 7.99 -8.87 20.31
C SER A 53 7.10 -7.66 20.05
N THR A 54 7.17 -6.63 20.90
CA THR A 54 6.57 -5.31 20.61
C THR A 54 7.45 -4.48 19.68
N GLN A 55 8.70 -4.89 19.44
CA GLN A 55 9.56 -4.29 18.43
C GLN A 55 9.25 -4.87 17.05
N ASP A 56 9.19 -4.01 16.02
CA ASP A 56 9.02 -4.37 14.61
C ASP A 56 10.33 -4.94 14.04
N VAL A 57 10.82 -6.02 14.66
CA VAL A 57 11.98 -6.76 14.20
C VAL A 57 11.46 -8.07 13.62
N VAL A 58 11.74 -8.27 12.34
CA VAL A 58 11.44 -9.51 11.63
C VAL A 58 12.07 -10.67 12.40
N PRO A 59 11.29 -11.64 12.90
CA PRO A 59 11.83 -12.78 13.64
C PRO A 59 12.83 -13.55 12.78
N ASP A 60 14.04 -13.71 13.31
CA ASP A 60 15.08 -14.49 12.66
C ASP A 60 14.80 -15.97 12.87
N LEU A 61 14.40 -16.66 11.79
CA LEU A 61 14.07 -18.08 11.85
C LEU A 61 15.32 -18.96 11.98
N LEU A 62 16.51 -18.38 11.81
CA LEU A 62 17.81 -19.05 11.90
C LEU A 62 18.66 -18.38 12.98
N PRO A 63 18.36 -18.62 14.28
CA PRO A 63 19.11 -17.97 15.37
C PRO A 63 20.59 -18.40 15.41
N GLN A 64 20.94 -19.55 14.83
CA GLN A 64 22.32 -19.99 14.68
C GLN A 64 22.93 -19.36 13.41
N PRO A 65 23.98 -18.54 13.53
CA PRO A 65 24.61 -17.87 12.38
C PRO A 65 25.23 -18.88 11.40
N ASP A 66 25.71 -20.02 11.90
CA ASP A 66 26.34 -21.09 11.12
C ASP A 66 25.39 -21.69 10.07
N LYS A 67 24.08 -21.58 10.30
CA LYS A 67 23.03 -22.09 9.41
C LYS A 67 22.59 -21.07 8.35
N LYS A 68 23.10 -19.83 8.40
CA LYS A 68 22.75 -18.75 7.44
C LYS A 68 23.67 -18.79 6.23
N LEU A 69 23.20 -19.41 5.15
CA LEU A 69 23.97 -19.64 3.92
C LEU A 69 24.17 -18.38 3.05
N TYR A 70 23.46 -17.29 3.38
CA TYR A 70 23.48 -16.02 2.65
C TYR A 70 24.32 -14.92 3.33
N ALA A 71 24.81 -15.17 4.55
CA ALA A 71 25.73 -14.26 5.23
C ALA A 71 27.14 -14.38 4.60
N PRO A 72 27.84 -13.27 4.29
CA PRO A 72 29.23 -13.34 3.89
C PRO A 72 30.06 -13.94 5.03
N ALA A 73 30.89 -14.96 4.71
CA ALA A 73 31.73 -15.70 5.67
C ALA A 73 32.71 -14.82 6.47
N GLU A 74 32.92 -13.58 6.03
CA GLU A 74 33.78 -12.55 6.61
C GLU A 74 33.20 -11.84 7.84
N ASN A 75 31.94 -12.11 8.24
CA ASN A 75 31.32 -11.48 9.41
C ASN A 75 31.44 -12.30 10.71
N ALA A 76 32.16 -13.43 10.71
CA ALA A 76 32.38 -14.23 11.93
C ALA A 76 33.52 -13.70 12.81
N GLU A 77 34.41 -12.86 12.28
CA GLU A 77 35.56 -12.32 13.01
C GLU A 77 35.63 -10.80 12.89
N GLY A 78 35.04 -10.11 13.86
CA GLY A 78 35.48 -8.80 14.37
C GLY A 78 35.65 -7.62 13.39
N GLY A 79 34.71 -6.67 13.48
CA GLY A 79 35.04 -5.24 13.31
C GLY A 79 34.35 -4.52 12.13
N ASP A 80 33.44 -3.61 12.45
CA ASP A 80 33.17 -2.32 11.79
C ASP A 80 33.28 -2.20 10.25
N ALA A 81 32.92 -3.25 9.50
CA ALA A 81 32.80 -3.19 8.05
C ALA A 81 31.44 -2.57 7.65
N PRO A 82 31.40 -1.68 6.65
CA PRO A 82 30.17 -1.01 6.24
C PRO A 82 29.18 -2.07 5.77
N SER A 83 28.00 -2.12 6.39
CA SER A 83 26.85 -2.97 6.05
C SER A 83 26.90 -3.45 4.61
N VAL A 84 27.53 -4.61 4.38
CA VAL A 84 27.73 -5.15 3.04
C VAL A 84 26.33 -5.34 2.47
N VAL A 85 26.03 -4.59 1.40
CA VAL A 85 24.71 -4.63 0.76
C VAL A 85 24.52 -6.05 0.23
N VAL A 86 23.74 -6.85 0.96
CA VAL A 86 23.45 -8.22 0.57
C VAL A 86 22.65 -8.16 -0.73
N ASP A 87 23.20 -8.72 -1.81
CA ASP A 87 22.44 -8.93 -3.03
C ASP A 87 21.43 -10.08 -2.81
N TYR A 88 20.25 -9.71 -2.33
CA TYR A 88 19.13 -10.63 -2.08
C TYR A 88 18.78 -11.46 -3.32
N LYS A 89 18.90 -10.90 -4.52
CA LYS A 89 18.58 -11.60 -5.77
C LYS A 89 19.61 -12.66 -6.10
N ALA A 90 20.90 -12.35 -5.96
CA ALA A 90 21.96 -13.32 -6.19
C ALA A 90 21.90 -14.46 -5.16
N GLN A 91 21.70 -14.15 -3.88
CA GLN A 91 21.61 -15.16 -2.82
C GLN A 91 20.38 -16.06 -2.98
N MET A 92 19.21 -15.50 -3.32
CA MET A 92 18.02 -16.28 -3.58
C MET A 92 18.23 -17.26 -4.76
N LYS A 93 18.88 -16.81 -5.83
CA LYS A 93 19.22 -17.68 -6.97
C LYS A 93 20.21 -18.80 -6.59
N LYS A 94 21.19 -18.49 -5.74
CA LYS A 94 22.17 -19.47 -5.25
C LYS A 94 21.48 -20.57 -4.43
N ILE A 95 20.62 -20.18 -3.49
CA ILE A 95 19.87 -21.13 -2.66
C ILE A 95 18.90 -21.95 -3.53
N ASN A 96 18.20 -21.33 -4.49
CA ASN A 96 17.31 -22.05 -5.40
C ASN A 96 18.04 -23.12 -6.23
N ARG A 97 19.21 -22.79 -6.78
CA ARG A 97 20.06 -23.77 -7.48
C ARG A 97 20.51 -24.92 -6.55
N SER A 98 20.87 -24.60 -5.32
CA SER A 98 21.27 -25.59 -4.30
C SER A 98 20.09 -26.47 -3.87
N LEU A 99 18.88 -25.92 -3.79
CA LEU A 99 17.64 -26.66 -3.52
C LEU A 99 17.36 -27.66 -4.64
N LEU A 100 17.45 -27.23 -5.90
CA LEU A 100 17.20 -28.11 -7.03
C LEU A 100 18.21 -29.27 -7.08
N ALA A 101 19.50 -28.97 -6.83
CA ALA A 101 20.53 -30.01 -6.75
C ALA A 101 20.25 -31.00 -5.62
N ASN A 102 19.92 -30.53 -4.41
CA ASN A 102 19.56 -31.40 -3.28
C ASN A 102 18.30 -32.23 -3.55
N PHE A 103 17.31 -31.69 -4.26
CA PHE A 103 16.13 -32.45 -4.63
C PHE A 103 16.46 -33.60 -5.59
N VAL A 104 17.33 -33.37 -6.58
CA VAL A 104 17.79 -34.43 -7.48
C VAL A 104 18.60 -35.49 -6.72
N GLU A 105 19.47 -35.07 -5.81
CA GLU A 105 20.21 -35.98 -4.93
C GLU A 105 19.29 -36.80 -4.02
N LEU A 106 18.23 -36.18 -3.46
CA LEU A 106 17.24 -36.87 -2.65
C LEU A 106 16.53 -37.96 -3.47
N VAL A 107 16.13 -37.66 -4.71
CA VAL A 107 15.52 -38.66 -5.61
C VAL A 107 16.49 -39.81 -5.87
N ASP A 108 17.78 -39.53 -6.11
CA ASP A 108 18.80 -40.56 -6.32
C ASP A 108 19.04 -41.43 -5.06
N VAL A 109 19.05 -40.81 -3.88
CA VAL A 109 19.14 -41.50 -2.58
C VAL A 109 17.92 -42.39 -2.35
N LEU A 110 16.72 -41.93 -2.67
CA LEU A 110 15.50 -42.73 -2.54
C LEU A 110 15.52 -43.97 -3.45
N ILE A 111 16.14 -43.87 -4.63
CA ILE A 111 16.29 -45.01 -5.56
C ILE A 111 17.38 -45.98 -5.08
N LYS A 112 18.54 -45.47 -4.66
CA LYS A 112 19.72 -46.30 -4.34
C LYS A 112 19.75 -46.81 -2.90
N LYS A 113 19.41 -45.96 -1.93
CA LYS A 113 19.55 -46.17 -0.48
C LYS A 113 18.48 -45.41 0.30
N PRO A 114 17.24 -45.91 0.32
CA PRO A 114 16.11 -45.19 0.93
C PRO A 114 16.27 -44.96 2.44
N ALA A 115 17.12 -45.71 3.15
CA ALA A 115 17.34 -45.52 4.59
C ALA A 115 18.04 -44.19 4.96
N MET A 116 18.75 -43.56 4.02
CA MET A 116 19.53 -42.33 4.25
C MET A 116 18.78 -41.06 3.82
N PHE A 117 17.47 -41.13 3.57
CA PHE A 117 16.72 -39.98 3.04
C PHE A 117 16.62 -38.80 4.02
N ASN A 118 16.65 -39.06 5.33
CA ASN A 118 16.45 -38.04 6.37
C ASN A 118 17.53 -36.95 6.30
N GLU A 119 18.81 -37.29 6.13
CA GLU A 119 19.88 -36.28 6.02
C GLU A 119 19.64 -35.31 4.86
N LYS A 120 19.18 -35.84 3.70
CA LYS A 120 18.86 -35.00 2.54
C LYS A 120 17.58 -34.20 2.71
N LEU A 121 16.64 -34.69 3.52
CA LEU A 121 15.43 -33.96 3.86
C LEU A 121 15.76 -32.78 4.79
N ASP A 122 16.62 -32.99 5.78
CA ASP A 122 17.10 -31.94 6.69
C ASP A 122 17.86 -30.83 5.93
N ASP A 123 18.69 -31.21 4.96
CA ASP A 123 19.37 -30.25 4.06
C ASP A 123 18.36 -29.40 3.27
N VAL A 124 17.29 -30.01 2.76
CA VAL A 124 16.22 -29.33 2.02
C VAL A 124 15.42 -28.39 2.94
N GLU A 125 15.08 -28.83 4.15
CA GLU A 125 14.40 -28.00 5.15
C GLU A 125 15.25 -26.76 5.50
N LEU A 126 16.55 -26.96 5.71
CA LEU A 126 17.49 -25.87 5.97
C LEU A 126 17.54 -24.86 4.82
N LEU A 127 17.52 -25.32 3.57
CA LEU A 127 17.49 -24.43 2.40
C LEU A 127 16.19 -23.62 2.32
N PHE A 128 15.04 -24.23 2.62
CA PHE A 128 13.76 -23.52 2.69
C PHE A 128 13.75 -22.47 3.80
N LEU A 129 14.27 -22.81 4.98
CA LEU A 129 14.35 -21.88 6.10
C LEU A 129 15.23 -20.66 5.76
N ASN A 130 16.35 -20.89 5.07
CA ASN A 130 17.22 -19.84 4.56
C ASN A 130 16.52 -18.94 3.54
N MET A 131 15.74 -19.51 2.60
CA MET A 131 14.93 -18.72 1.67
C MET A 131 13.89 -17.88 2.40
N HIS A 132 13.21 -18.47 3.38
CA HIS A 132 12.19 -17.77 4.15
C HIS A 132 12.80 -16.58 4.90
N ASN A 133 13.96 -16.77 5.54
CA ASN A 133 14.66 -15.68 6.22
C ASN A 133 15.11 -14.58 5.27
N LEU A 134 15.57 -14.94 4.07
CA LEU A 134 15.98 -13.97 3.04
C LEU A 134 14.78 -13.14 2.52
N ILE A 135 13.61 -13.76 2.35
CA ILE A 135 12.36 -13.07 1.99
C ILE A 135 11.95 -12.12 3.10
N ASN A 136 12.00 -12.60 4.34
CA ASN A 136 11.65 -11.87 5.54
C ASN A 136 12.55 -10.62 5.71
N ALA A 137 13.86 -10.76 5.53
CA ALA A 137 14.80 -9.64 5.51
C ALA A 137 14.54 -8.63 4.38
N PHE A 138 13.95 -9.06 3.25
CA PHE A 138 13.61 -8.18 2.13
C PHE A 138 12.29 -7.42 2.32
N ARG A 139 11.41 -7.82 3.25
CA ARG A 139 10.09 -7.20 3.48
C ARG A 139 10.15 -5.69 3.76
N PRO A 140 11.06 -5.17 4.60
CA PRO A 140 11.12 -3.72 4.86
C PRO A 140 11.46 -2.92 3.59
N HIS A 141 12.32 -3.45 2.72
CA HIS A 141 12.60 -2.83 1.42
C HIS A 141 11.36 -2.83 0.53
N GLN A 142 10.67 -3.97 0.44
CA GLN A 142 9.42 -4.07 -0.32
C GLN A 142 8.37 -3.06 0.15
N ALA A 143 8.16 -2.93 1.47
CA ALA A 143 7.20 -1.99 2.04
C ALA A 143 7.52 -0.54 1.66
N ARG A 144 8.80 -0.14 1.71
CA ARG A 144 9.24 1.19 1.28
C ARG A 144 8.95 1.44 -0.20
N GLU A 145 9.28 0.51 -1.08
CA GLU A 145 8.98 0.62 -2.51
C GLU A 145 7.47 0.70 -2.78
N THR A 146 6.65 -0.05 -2.05
CA THR A 146 5.19 0.04 -2.14
C THR A 146 4.69 1.42 -1.73
N VAL A 147 5.21 1.98 -0.64
CA VAL A 147 4.85 3.35 -0.20
C VAL A 147 5.28 4.38 -1.25
N ILE A 148 6.49 4.28 -1.79
CA ILE A 148 6.97 5.18 -2.85
C ILE A 148 6.06 5.11 -4.07
N GLN A 149 5.66 3.91 -4.49
CA GLN A 149 4.75 3.73 -5.61
C GLN A 149 3.39 4.35 -5.35
N MET A 150 2.84 4.17 -4.14
CA MET A 150 1.57 4.80 -3.74
C MET A 150 1.66 6.33 -3.80
N LEU A 151 2.75 6.92 -3.29
CA LEU A 151 2.94 8.37 -3.34
C LEU A 151 3.09 8.88 -4.78
N LYS A 152 3.80 8.15 -5.66
CA LYS A 152 3.90 8.48 -7.08
C LYS A 152 2.53 8.51 -7.75
N THR A 153 1.70 7.50 -7.48
CA THR A 153 0.31 7.46 -7.99
C THR A 153 -0.50 8.65 -7.50
N GLN A 154 -0.45 8.98 -6.20
CA GLN A 154 -1.18 10.14 -5.65
C GLN A 154 -0.73 11.47 -6.27
N VAL A 155 0.57 11.65 -6.49
CA VAL A 155 1.09 12.85 -7.17
C VAL A 155 0.58 12.92 -8.61
N GLN A 156 0.53 11.79 -9.31
CA GLN A 156 0.01 11.74 -10.67
C GLN A 156 -1.48 12.06 -10.73
N GLU A 157 -2.29 11.46 -9.86
CA GLU A 157 -3.73 11.74 -9.74
C GLU A 157 -4.00 13.24 -9.48
N ARG A 158 -3.23 13.85 -8.56
CA ARG A 158 -3.35 15.30 -8.29
C ARG A 158 -2.97 16.16 -9.48
N ARG A 159 -1.95 15.77 -10.23
CA ARG A 159 -1.55 16.47 -11.47
C ARG A 159 -2.62 16.35 -12.53
N ASP A 160 -3.23 15.19 -12.67
CA ASP A 160 -4.27 14.93 -13.65
C ASP A 160 -5.52 15.75 -13.31
N ALA A 161 -5.97 15.72 -12.05
CA ALA A 161 -7.07 16.57 -11.57
C ALA A 161 -6.80 18.07 -11.79
N ALA A 162 -5.57 18.54 -11.55
CA ALA A 162 -5.21 19.94 -11.80
C ALA A 162 -5.25 20.29 -13.30
N ARG A 163 -4.86 19.36 -14.20
CA ARG A 163 -5.00 19.56 -15.65
C ARG A 163 -6.47 19.59 -16.07
N ASP A 164 -7.30 18.74 -15.50
CA ASP A 164 -8.73 18.70 -15.79
C ASP A 164 -9.43 20.00 -15.38
N ILE A 165 -9.10 20.53 -14.19
CA ILE A 165 -9.59 21.83 -13.74
C ILE A 165 -9.15 22.95 -14.68
N ARG A 166 -7.87 22.97 -15.10
CA ARG A 166 -7.38 23.98 -16.06
C ARG A 166 -8.10 23.89 -17.41
N CYS A 167 -8.28 22.67 -17.93
CA CYS A 167 -9.02 22.44 -19.17
C CYS A 167 -10.48 22.92 -19.06
N SER A 168 -11.13 22.68 -17.91
CA SER A 168 -12.47 23.17 -17.63
C SER A 168 -12.53 24.70 -17.60
N ILE A 169 -11.59 25.36 -16.92
CA ILE A 169 -11.50 26.83 -16.87
C ILE A 169 -11.28 27.42 -18.27
N ASP A 170 -10.37 26.85 -19.06
CA ASP A 170 -10.10 27.31 -20.43
C ASP A 170 -11.30 27.08 -21.35
N GLY A 171 -12.07 26.00 -21.13
CA GLY A 171 -13.34 25.75 -21.80
C GLY A 171 -14.39 26.82 -21.46
N SER A 172 -14.58 27.10 -20.16
CA SER A 172 -15.51 28.12 -19.67
C SER A 172 -15.12 29.52 -20.13
N ARG A 173 -13.83 29.90 -20.06
CA ARG A 173 -13.31 31.19 -20.55
C ARG A 173 -13.66 31.38 -22.03
N ARG A 174 -13.35 30.40 -22.88
CA ARG A 174 -13.67 30.46 -24.32
C ARG A 174 -15.17 30.55 -24.58
N ALA A 175 -16.00 29.90 -23.76
CA ALA A 175 -17.44 30.00 -23.87
C ALA A 175 -17.95 31.42 -23.53
N VAL A 176 -17.42 32.03 -22.48
CA VAL A 176 -17.74 33.42 -22.11
C VAL A 176 -17.28 34.41 -23.17
N GLU A 177 -16.05 34.27 -23.68
CA GLU A 177 -15.50 35.11 -24.76
C GLU A 177 -16.37 35.03 -26.03
N ARG A 178 -16.89 33.84 -26.37
CA ARG A 178 -17.80 33.66 -27.51
C ARG A 178 -19.11 34.42 -27.32
N VAL A 179 -19.78 34.23 -26.17
CA VAL A 179 -21.05 34.93 -25.88
C VAL A 179 -20.85 36.44 -25.83
N HIS A 180 -19.73 36.91 -25.28
CA HIS A 180 -19.40 38.33 -25.28
C HIS A 180 -19.19 38.88 -26.70
N GLY A 181 -18.50 38.14 -27.57
CA GLY A 181 -18.36 38.51 -28.99
C GLY A 181 -19.69 38.58 -29.73
N GLU A 182 -20.56 37.59 -29.55
CA GLU A 182 -21.91 37.56 -30.14
C GLU A 182 -22.78 38.74 -29.67
N LEU A 183 -22.70 39.12 -28.39
CA LEU A 183 -23.42 40.27 -27.85
C LEU A 183 -22.87 41.61 -28.38
N HIS A 184 -21.54 41.74 -28.52
CA HIS A 184 -20.93 42.95 -29.07
C HIS A 184 -21.28 43.16 -30.55
N GLU A 185 -21.36 42.09 -31.35
CA GLU A 185 -21.83 42.14 -32.75
C GLU A 185 -23.30 42.55 -32.86
N SER A 186 -24.14 42.18 -31.89
CA SER A 186 -25.58 42.53 -31.86
C SER A 186 -25.90 43.96 -31.41
N THR A 187 -24.94 44.65 -30.77
CA THR A 187 -25.17 46.01 -30.21
C THR A 187 -24.77 47.12 -31.21
N ASP A 188 -23.96 46.81 -32.22
CA ASP A 188 -23.49 47.80 -33.21
C ASP A 188 -24.55 48.18 -34.28
N ASP A 189 -25.72 47.53 -34.32
CA ASP A 189 -26.76 47.82 -35.31
C ASP A 189 -27.80 48.87 -34.85
N THR A 190 -27.57 49.54 -33.72
CA THR A 190 -28.46 50.61 -33.22
C THR A 190 -27.74 51.84 -32.66
N THR A 191 -26.94 52.54 -33.47
CA THR A 191 -26.97 54.03 -33.53
C THR A 191 -26.13 54.57 -34.70
N PRO A 192 -26.68 55.43 -35.57
CA PRO A 192 -25.90 56.35 -36.40
C PRO A 192 -25.75 57.70 -35.68
N ALA A 193 -24.54 58.25 -35.61
CA ALA A 193 -24.20 59.63 -36.00
C ALA A 193 -22.87 60.14 -35.38
N ASP A 194 -22.00 60.51 -36.30
CA ASP A 194 -21.18 61.73 -36.32
C ASP A 194 -19.72 61.74 -35.85
N SER A 195 -18.93 62.23 -36.80
CA SER A 195 -17.53 62.66 -36.80
C SER A 195 -17.06 63.37 -35.52
N ALA A 196 -15.92 62.94 -34.97
CA ALA A 196 -14.70 63.76 -34.86
C ALA A 196 -13.55 63.01 -34.15
N SER A 197 -12.41 62.90 -34.83
CA SER A 197 -11.09 62.67 -34.19
C SER A 197 -10.56 64.02 -33.66
N PRO A 198 -9.65 64.11 -32.66
CA PRO A 198 -8.24 63.79 -32.92
C PRO A 198 -7.36 63.29 -31.73
N ALA A 199 -6.24 62.65 -32.11
CA ALA A 199 -4.87 62.76 -31.57
C ALA A 199 -4.47 62.30 -30.13
N GLY A 200 -3.54 61.32 -30.09
CA GLY A 200 -2.19 61.47 -29.50
C GLY A 200 -1.85 60.73 -28.19
N ALA A 201 -0.57 60.28 -28.12
CA ALA A 201 0.19 59.60 -27.04
C ALA A 201 -0.04 58.08 -26.91
N GLU A 202 0.88 57.16 -27.27
CA GLU A 202 2.31 56.93 -26.93
C GLU A 202 2.57 56.52 -25.48
N GLU A 203 2.74 55.21 -25.25
CA GLU A 203 3.61 54.52 -24.27
C GLU A 203 3.38 53.00 -24.46
N ASP A 204 4.14 52.28 -25.28
CA ASP A 204 5.42 51.60 -24.96
C ASP A 204 5.46 50.91 -23.58
N VAL A 205 5.13 49.62 -23.54
CA VAL A 205 5.66 48.69 -22.54
C VAL A 205 6.11 47.41 -23.24
N LYS A 206 7.41 47.40 -23.52
CA LYS A 206 8.25 46.24 -23.79
C LYS A 206 8.45 45.40 -22.51
N MET A 207 8.85 44.13 -22.72
CA MET A 207 9.51 43.14 -21.83
C MET A 207 8.64 41.88 -21.67
N GLU A 208 9.10 40.65 -21.88
CA GLU A 208 10.40 40.10 -22.24
C GLU A 208 10.17 38.60 -22.52
N ASN A 209 10.61 38.10 -23.69
CA ASN A 209 10.75 36.67 -23.95
C ASN A 209 12.20 36.31 -23.64
N THR A 210 12.41 35.44 -22.66
CA THR A 210 13.66 34.67 -22.52
C THR A 210 13.41 33.26 -23.04
N ASP A 211 13.97 33.03 -24.22
CA ASP A 211 14.34 31.72 -24.75
C ASP A 211 15.42 31.09 -23.84
N GLU A 212 15.36 29.78 -23.64
CA GLU A 212 16.56 28.92 -23.65
C GLU A 212 16.16 27.44 -23.70
N THR A 213 15.91 27.00 -24.93
CA THR A 213 16.50 25.81 -25.57
C THR A 213 17.33 24.81 -24.73
N GLY A 214 16.97 23.53 -24.87
CA GLY A 214 17.77 22.39 -24.41
C GLY A 214 17.39 21.06 -25.09
N ALA A 215 17.82 20.92 -26.35
CA ALA A 215 18.19 19.69 -27.07
C ALA A 215 17.51 18.33 -26.78
N ALA A 216 16.92 17.71 -27.83
CA ALA A 216 17.51 16.59 -28.58
C ALA A 216 16.46 15.68 -29.27
N GLY A 217 16.68 15.41 -30.57
CA GLY A 217 16.67 14.05 -31.09
C GLY A 217 15.35 13.47 -31.59
N THR A 218 15.07 13.66 -32.87
CA THR A 218 14.23 12.77 -33.68
C THR A 218 14.93 11.41 -33.83
N GLY A 219 14.22 10.32 -33.56
CA GLY A 219 14.69 8.95 -33.75
C GLY A 219 13.53 7.97 -33.77
N ASP A 220 13.07 7.66 -34.98
CA ASP A 220 12.04 6.68 -35.34
C ASP A 220 12.53 5.25 -35.07
N GLN A 221 11.73 4.43 -34.36
CA GLN A 221 11.56 3.00 -34.65
C GLN A 221 10.53 2.30 -33.75
N ALA A 222 9.57 1.68 -34.43
CA ALA A 222 8.66 0.63 -34.05
C ALA A 222 9.04 -0.26 -32.84
N SER A 223 8.07 -0.49 -31.95
CA SER A 223 7.99 -1.75 -31.22
C SER A 223 6.53 -2.14 -30.95
N ALA A 224 6.28 -3.43 -31.14
CA ALA A 224 4.99 -4.07 -31.19
C ALA A 224 4.20 -3.97 -29.88
N ALA A 225 2.89 -3.73 -30.00
CA ALA A 225 1.94 -3.98 -28.94
C ALA A 225 1.80 -5.50 -28.69
N PRO A 226 1.96 -5.99 -27.46
CA PRO A 226 1.37 -7.27 -27.07
C PRO A 226 -0.02 -7.00 -26.49
N ASN A 227 -1.05 -7.41 -27.22
CA ASN A 227 -2.39 -7.60 -26.69
C ASN A 227 -2.33 -8.68 -25.59
N ASN A 228 -2.21 -8.26 -24.33
CA ASN A 228 -2.51 -9.10 -23.19
C ASN A 228 -3.84 -8.65 -22.59
N THR A 229 -4.94 -9.14 -23.16
CA THR A 229 -6.21 -9.26 -22.43
C THR A 229 -5.97 -10.23 -21.28
N ALA A 230 -5.62 -9.70 -20.11
CA ALA A 230 -5.57 -10.47 -18.87
C ALA A 230 -7.02 -10.88 -18.54
N THR A 231 -7.40 -12.09 -18.92
CA THR A 231 -8.66 -12.69 -18.49
C THR A 231 -8.57 -12.90 -16.97
N HIS A 232 -9.25 -12.04 -16.22
CA HIS A 232 -9.35 -12.16 -14.76
C HIS A 232 -9.86 -13.54 -14.39
N THR A 233 -9.20 -14.16 -13.40
CA THR A 233 -9.67 -15.45 -12.87
C THR A 233 -11.03 -15.27 -12.19
N PRO A 234 -11.94 -16.26 -12.26
CA PRO A 234 -13.29 -16.15 -11.70
C PRO A 234 -13.30 -15.80 -10.19
N ALA A 235 -12.26 -16.23 -9.44
CA ALA A 235 -12.08 -15.87 -8.03
C ALA A 235 -11.81 -14.36 -7.82
N GLN A 236 -11.10 -13.70 -8.74
CA GLN A 236 -10.83 -12.26 -8.67
C GLN A 236 -12.09 -11.43 -8.98
N HIS A 237 -12.94 -11.92 -9.87
CA HIS A 237 -14.22 -11.28 -10.18
C HIS A 237 -15.17 -11.33 -8.97
N GLU A 238 -15.32 -12.51 -8.34
CA GLU A 238 -16.15 -12.68 -7.15
C GLU A 238 -15.67 -11.81 -5.97
N GLN A 239 -14.35 -11.69 -5.80
CA GLN A 239 -13.77 -10.87 -4.74
C GLN A 239 -13.97 -9.36 -5.00
N ALA A 240 -13.92 -8.93 -6.27
CA ALA A 240 -14.23 -7.55 -6.65
C ALA A 240 -15.72 -7.22 -6.43
N GLU A 241 -16.64 -8.14 -6.75
CA GLU A 241 -18.07 -7.97 -6.49
C GLU A 241 -18.39 -7.90 -5.01
N LYS A 242 -17.78 -8.76 -4.17
CA LYS A 242 -17.94 -8.68 -2.71
C LYS A 242 -17.43 -7.37 -2.14
N ALA A 243 -16.28 -6.87 -2.64
CA ALA A 243 -15.75 -5.58 -2.23
C ALA A 243 -16.66 -4.41 -2.65
N TYR A 244 -17.27 -4.50 -3.83
CA TYR A 244 -18.23 -3.50 -4.31
C TYR A 244 -19.52 -3.50 -3.48
N GLN A 245 -20.06 -4.67 -3.16
CA GLN A 245 -21.24 -4.80 -2.31
C GLN A 245 -20.98 -4.29 -0.87
N ALA A 246 -19.79 -4.57 -0.31
CA ALA A 246 -19.40 -4.07 0.99
C ALA A 246 -19.36 -2.53 1.03
N ARG A 247 -18.80 -1.89 -0.02
CA ARG A 247 -18.80 -0.43 -0.15
C ARG A 247 -20.22 0.16 -0.25
N GLN A 248 -21.09 -0.46 -1.04
CA GLN A 248 -22.49 -0.01 -1.10
C GLN A 248 -23.23 -0.16 0.23
N MET A 249 -22.96 -1.21 1.00
CA MET A 249 -23.54 -1.36 2.34
C MET A 249 -23.02 -0.30 3.31
N GLN A 250 -21.73 0.06 3.24
CA GLN A 250 -21.18 1.15 4.03
C GLN A 250 -21.80 2.50 3.66
N GLU A 251 -21.91 2.82 2.37
CA GLU A 251 -22.52 4.08 1.92
C GLU A 251 -23.99 4.19 2.34
N LYS A 252 -24.76 3.09 2.24
CA LYS A 252 -26.15 3.05 2.73
C LYS A 252 -26.23 3.23 4.24
N PHE A 253 -25.31 2.62 4.99
CA PHE A 253 -25.25 2.78 6.44
C PHE A 253 -24.96 4.24 6.83
N PHE A 254 -23.97 4.87 6.20
CA PHE A 254 -23.62 6.27 6.49
C PHE A 254 -24.71 7.26 6.05
N SER A 255 -25.37 7.01 4.91
CA SER A 255 -26.50 7.82 4.47
C SER A 255 -27.72 7.69 5.41
N ALA A 256 -27.99 6.49 5.93
CA ALA A 256 -29.04 6.29 6.93
C ALA A 256 -28.73 6.95 8.27
N LEU A 257 -27.46 6.98 8.68
CA LEU A 257 -27.00 7.67 9.88
C LEU A 257 -27.17 9.20 9.74
N GLU A 258 -26.81 9.75 8.58
CA GLU A 258 -26.94 11.18 8.27
C GLU A 258 -28.42 11.62 8.20
N ALA A 259 -29.30 10.75 7.69
CA ALA A 259 -30.75 10.98 7.68
C ALA A 259 -31.40 10.86 9.06
N ALA A 260 -30.78 10.15 10.02
CA ALA A 260 -31.26 10.03 11.40
C ALA A 260 -30.75 11.16 12.31
N MET A 261 -29.73 11.90 11.88
CA MET A 261 -29.13 13.02 12.61
C MET A 261 -29.69 14.39 12.19
N ASN A 262 -30.44 14.47 11.09
CA ASN A 262 -31.20 15.65 10.64
C ASN A 262 -32.69 15.50 10.97
#